data_AF-A0A822AWP7-F1
#
_entry.id   AF-A0A822AWP7-F1
#
_cell.length_a   1.000
_cell.length_b   1.000
_cell.length_c   1.000
_cell.angle_alpha   90.00
_cell.angle_beta   90.00
_cell.angle_gamma   90.00
#
_symmetry.space_group_name_H-M   'P 1'
#
loop_
_entity.id
_entity.type
_entity.pdbx_description
1 polymer ?
#
loop_
_entity_poly.entity_id
_entity_poly.type
_entity_poly.pdbx_seq_one_letter_code
_entity_poly.pdbx_strand_id
1 'polypeptide(L)'
;RSAFRTLLMYAFHFEVWLFAVKSIRDTQCGFKLFSRESARKIFSQMHVERWAFDVELLYIAEKLNIPIFEVDVNWQEIPGSKLDPFTASFQMGIDILAIWMRYLFGIWKIQYKTQ
;
A
#
# COMPACT_ATOMS: atom_id res chain seq x y z
N ARG A 1 21.71 -0.93 -12.36
CA ARG A 1 20.24 -1.08 -12.26
C ARG A 1 19.67 -0.92 -13.67
N SER A 2 18.82 -1.84 -14.17
CA SER A 2 18.27 -1.78 -15.53
C SER A 2 17.27 -0.62 -15.66
N ALA A 3 17.35 0.19 -16.72
CA ALA A 3 16.47 1.35 -16.96
C ALA A 3 14.98 0.99 -16.91
N PHE A 4 14.64 -0.22 -17.34
CA PHE A 4 13.27 -0.74 -17.32
C PHE A 4 12.72 -0.92 -15.89
N ARG A 5 13.52 -1.42 -14.95
CA ARG A 5 13.12 -1.54 -13.54
C ARG A 5 12.84 -0.16 -12.92
N THR A 6 13.65 0.83 -13.29
CA THR A 6 13.47 2.21 -12.84
C THR A 6 12.17 2.81 -13.38
N LEU A 7 11.83 2.54 -14.65
CA LEU A 7 10.56 2.99 -15.24
C LEU A 7 9.35 2.36 -14.52
N LEU A 8 9.36 1.04 -14.32
CA LEU A 8 8.28 0.34 -13.61
C LEU A 8 8.08 0.89 -12.20
N MET A 9 9.19 1.13 -11.48
CA MET A 9 9.17 1.75 -10.16
C MET A 9 8.45 3.12 -10.22
N TYR A 10 8.88 4.04 -11.09
CA TYR A 10 8.25 5.35 -11.19
C TYR A 10 6.78 5.31 -11.61
N ALA A 11 6.42 4.45 -12.55
CA ALA A 11 5.03 4.25 -12.97
C ALA A 11 4.16 3.80 -11.79
N PHE A 12 4.66 2.87 -10.98
CA PHE A 12 3.96 2.38 -9.81
C PHE A 12 3.80 3.44 -8.72
N HIS A 13 4.86 4.21 -8.43
CA HIS A 13 4.76 5.35 -7.50
C HIS A 13 3.70 6.35 -7.96
N PHE A 14 3.64 6.65 -9.26
CA PHE A 14 2.64 7.54 -9.82
C PHE A 14 1.21 6.99 -9.65
N GLU A 15 1.02 5.69 -9.89
CA GLU A 15 -0.28 5.02 -9.74
C GLU A 15 -0.78 5.07 -8.29
N VAL A 16 0.07 4.71 -7.33
CA VAL A 16 -0.28 4.78 -5.89
C VAL A 16 -0.58 6.22 -5.47
N TRP A 17 0.23 7.18 -5.92
CA TRP A 17 0.01 8.60 -5.62
C TRP A 17 -1.31 9.13 -6.19
N LEU A 18 -1.69 8.66 -7.38
CA LEU A 18 -2.91 9.09 -8.04
C LEU A 18 -4.16 8.50 -7.37
N PHE A 19 -4.12 7.22 -7.01
CA PHE A 19 -5.32 6.45 -6.66
C PHE A 19 -5.46 6.08 -5.19
N ALA A 20 -4.41 6.17 -4.38
CA ALA A 20 -4.45 5.71 -3.00
C ALA A 20 -3.92 6.73 -1.99
N VAL A 21 -2.61 6.96 -1.95
CA VAL A 21 -1.93 7.62 -0.82
C VAL A 21 -0.97 8.66 -1.34
N LYS A 22 -1.09 9.90 -0.84
CA LYS A 22 -0.27 11.03 -1.32
C LYS A 22 0.78 11.50 -0.33
N SER A 23 0.60 11.21 0.96
CA SER A 23 1.46 11.75 2.02
C SER A 23 2.74 10.95 2.27
N ILE A 24 2.83 9.73 1.73
CA ILE A 24 3.91 8.77 2.03
C ILE A 24 4.79 8.57 0.81
N ARG A 25 6.12 8.62 1.01
CA ARG A 25 7.09 8.47 -0.07
C ARG A 25 7.30 7.02 -0.45
N ASP A 26 7.49 6.13 0.52
CA ASP A 26 7.65 4.70 0.34
C ASP A 26 6.43 3.93 0.86
N THR A 27 5.48 3.69 -0.03
CA THR A 27 4.27 2.95 0.29
C THR A 27 4.49 1.43 0.34
N GLN A 28 5.58 0.93 -0.27
CA GLN A 28 5.82 -0.49 -0.52
C GLN A 28 6.83 -1.12 0.44
N CYS A 29 7.35 -0.35 1.40
CA CYS A 29 8.13 -0.93 2.48
C CYS A 29 7.28 -1.94 3.26
N GLY A 30 7.65 -3.21 3.18
CA GLY A 30 6.96 -4.30 3.89
C GLY A 30 7.25 -4.34 5.40
N PHE A 31 8.17 -3.50 5.89
CA PHE A 31 8.41 -3.33 7.31
C PHE A 31 7.58 -2.17 7.85
N LYS A 32 6.53 -2.48 8.62
CA LYS A 32 5.62 -1.49 9.21
C LYS A 32 5.37 -1.81 10.68
N LEU A 33 5.38 -0.77 11.53
CA LEU A 33 5.10 -0.86 12.96
C LEU A 33 3.77 -0.18 13.28
N PHE A 34 3.00 -0.76 14.20
CA PHE A 34 1.67 -0.29 14.54
C PHE A 34 1.48 -0.24 16.05
N SER A 35 0.79 0.79 16.54
CA SER A 35 0.16 0.70 17.84
C SER A 35 -0.92 -0.39 17.81
N ARG A 36 -1.20 -1.01 18.96
CA ARG A 36 -2.27 -2.01 19.08
C ARG A 36 -3.62 -1.46 18.61
N GLU A 37 -3.90 -0.20 18.91
CA GLU A 37 -5.15 0.46 18.55
C GLU A 37 -5.25 0.66 17.03
N SER A 38 -4.20 1.23 16.42
CA SER A 38 -4.12 1.46 14.97
C SER A 38 -4.26 0.14 14.21
N ALA A 39 -3.55 -0.90 14.64
CA ALA A 39 -3.64 -2.23 14.03
C ALA A 39 -5.08 -2.77 14.08
N ARG A 40 -5.74 -2.74 15.25
CA ARG A 40 -7.12 -3.23 15.38
C ARG A 40 -8.09 -2.47 14.48
N LYS A 41 -7.92 -1.14 14.33
CA LYS A 41 -8.79 -0.31 13.49
C LYS A 41 -8.57 -0.55 12.00
N ILE A 42 -7.31 -0.69 11.57
CA ILE A 42 -6.98 -0.80 10.15
C ILE A 42 -7.25 -2.22 9.64
N PHE A 43 -6.68 -3.24 10.30
CA PHE A 43 -6.77 -4.63 9.81
C PHE A 43 -8.19 -5.19 9.85
N SER A 44 -9.07 -4.69 10.73
CA SER A 44 -10.47 -5.12 10.75
C SER A 44 -11.30 -4.60 9.57
N GLN A 45 -10.74 -3.70 8.76
CA GLN A 45 -11.40 -3.04 7.63
C GLN A 45 -10.70 -3.30 6.30
N MET A 46 -9.58 -4.04 6.32
CA MET A 46 -8.86 -4.43 5.12
C MET A 46 -9.61 -5.54 4.36
N HIS A 47 -9.49 -5.50 3.04
CA HIS A 47 -10.07 -6.47 2.13
C HIS A 47 -9.00 -7.15 1.26
N VAL A 48 -7.83 -6.53 1.12
CA VAL A 48 -6.74 -7.01 0.27
C VAL A 48 -5.81 -7.92 1.07
N GLU A 49 -5.69 -9.17 0.63
CA GLU A 49 -4.81 -10.20 1.23
C GLU A 49 -3.56 -10.49 0.38
N ARG A 50 -3.34 -9.72 -0.70
CA ARG A 50 -2.26 -9.93 -1.68
C ARG A 50 -1.22 -8.80 -1.64
N TRP A 51 -0.33 -8.75 -2.63
CA TRP A 51 0.80 -7.81 -2.71
C TRP A 51 0.45 -6.32 -2.57
N ALA A 52 -0.78 -5.90 -2.90
CA ALA A 52 -1.21 -4.51 -2.75
C ALA A 52 -1.78 -4.17 -1.35
N PHE A 53 -1.64 -5.06 -0.36
CA PHE A 53 -2.20 -4.83 0.98
C PHE A 53 -1.64 -3.56 1.65
N ASP A 54 -0.36 -3.24 1.42
CA ASP A 54 0.28 -2.05 1.97
C ASP A 54 -0.41 -0.76 1.53
N VAL A 55 -0.89 -0.74 0.28
CA VAL A 55 -1.58 0.41 -0.32
C VAL A 55 -2.95 0.59 0.31
N GLU A 56 -3.74 -0.47 0.47
CA GLU A 56 -5.04 -0.39 1.16
C GLU A 56 -4.86 0.00 2.64
N LEU A 57 -3.87 -0.59 3.29
CA LEU A 57 -3.53 -0.30 4.68
C LEU A 57 -3.25 1.19 4.90
N LEU A 58 -2.42 1.79 4.06
CA LEU A 58 -2.09 3.22 4.13
C LEU A 58 -3.29 4.09 3.73
N TYR A 59 -4.10 3.67 2.76
CA TYR A 59 -5.34 4.35 2.38
C TYR A 59 -6.31 4.43 3.56
N ILE A 60 -6.56 3.31 4.24
CA ILE A 60 -7.44 3.27 5.42
C ILE A 60 -6.87 4.14 6.54
N ALA A 61 -5.56 4.10 6.79
CA ALA A 61 -4.90 4.91 7.80
C ALA A 61 -5.08 6.42 7.55
N GLU A 62 -4.88 6.89 6.30
CA GLU A 62 -5.13 8.29 5.93
C GLU A 62 -6.60 8.68 6.12
N LYS A 63 -7.53 7.81 5.70
CA LYS A 63 -8.97 8.08 5.86
C LYS A 63 -9.39 8.16 7.32
N LEU A 64 -8.85 7.30 8.18
CA LEU A 64 -9.10 7.34 9.61
C LEU A 64 -8.32 8.45 10.35
N ASN A 65 -7.56 9.29 9.64
CA ASN A 65 -6.69 10.33 10.20
C ASN A 65 -5.70 9.76 11.24
N ILE A 66 -5.20 8.54 11.04
CA ILE A 66 -4.17 7.95 11.88
C ILE A 66 -2.82 8.57 11.48
N PRO A 67 -2.03 9.12 12.40
CA PRO A 67 -0.71 9.67 12.08
C PRO A 67 0.23 8.57 11.55
N ILE A 68 0.95 8.89 10.47
CA ILE A 68 1.92 8.00 9.82
C ILE A 68 3.26 8.72 9.77
N PHE A 69 4.34 8.03 10.12
CA PHE A 69 5.69 8.56 10.11
C PHE A 69 6.62 7.60 9.37
N GLU A 70 7.43 8.13 8.45
CA GLU A 70 8.48 7.38 7.77
C GLU A 70 9.77 7.46 8.60
N VAL A 71 10.36 6.30 8.90
CA VAL A 71 11.62 6.19 9.66
C VAL A 71 12.58 5.36 8.83
N ASP A 72 13.76 5.92 8.57
CA ASP A 72 14.79 5.25 7.80
C ASP A 72 15.30 3.99 8.53
N VAL A 73 15.39 2.88 7.80
CA VAL A 73 15.93 1.62 8.29
C VAL A 73 17.00 1.08 7.35
N ASN A 74 18.06 0.50 7.90
CA ASN A 74 19.07 -0.17 7.10
C ASN A 74 18.51 -1.52 6.64
N TRP A 75 18.09 -1.58 5.37
CA TRP A 75 17.60 -2.80 4.74
C TRP A 75 18.67 -3.45 3.89
N GLN A 76 18.91 -4.75 4.10
CA GLN A 76 19.81 -5.55 3.28
C GLN A 76 18.99 -6.55 2.46
N GLU A 77 19.08 -6.44 1.14
CA GLU A 77 18.44 -7.39 0.23
C GLU A 77 19.14 -8.75 0.31
N ILE A 78 18.39 -9.80 0.66
CA ILE A 78 18.90 -11.17 0.67
C ILE A 78 18.53 -11.82 -0.67
N PRO A 79 19.50 -12.36 -1.43
CA PRO A 79 19.23 -13.02 -2.70
C PRO A 79 18.43 -14.31 -2.48
N GLY A 80 17.57 -14.66 -3.46
CA GLY A 80 16.71 -15.86 -3.39
C GLY A 80 15.21 -15.60 -3.54
N SER A 81 14.81 -14.38 -3.91
CA SER A 81 13.40 -14.09 -4.21
C SER A 81 12.89 -15.00 -5.34
N LYS A 82 11.78 -15.70 -5.08
CA LYS A 82 11.08 -16.55 -6.05
C LYS A 82 10.07 -15.78 -6.90
N LEU A 83 10.11 -14.46 -6.81
CA LEU A 83 9.06 -13.57 -7.29
C LEU A 83 9.45 -13.02 -8.67
N ASP A 84 8.61 -13.26 -9.67
CA ASP A 84 8.78 -12.65 -11.00
C ASP A 84 8.36 -11.17 -10.95
N PRO A 85 9.28 -10.21 -11.15
CA PRO A 85 8.97 -8.79 -10.99
C PRO A 85 7.93 -8.27 -11.99
N PHE A 86 7.85 -8.87 -13.18
CA PHE A 86 6.94 -8.41 -14.23
C PHE A 86 5.49 -8.75 -13.90
N THR A 87 5.24 -10.03 -13.64
CA THR A 87 3.91 -10.54 -13.29
C THR A 87 3.41 -9.89 -12.00
N ALA A 88 4.30 -9.71 -11.02
CA ALA A 88 3.98 -9.04 -9.77
C ALA A 88 3.60 -7.57 -9.98
N SER A 89 4.38 -6.82 -10.76
CA SER A 89 4.12 -5.40 -11.01
C SER A 89 2.78 -5.19 -11.73
N PHE A 90 2.49 -6.01 -12.76
CA PHE A 90 1.23 -5.92 -13.49
C PHE A 90 0.03 -6.26 -12.61
N GLN A 91 0.13 -7.34 -11.84
CA GLN A 91 -0.93 -7.74 -10.91
C GLN A 91 -1.17 -6.67 -9.84
N MET A 92 -0.11 -6.08 -9.28
CA MET A 92 -0.24 -5.04 -8.27
C MET A 92 -0.91 -3.77 -8.82
N GLY A 93 -0.64 -3.37 -10.07
CA GLY A 93 -1.33 -2.22 -10.70
C GLY A 93 -2.84 -2.47 -10.84
N ILE A 94 -3.23 -3.66 -11.32
CA ILE A 94 -4.65 -4.06 -11.35
C ILE A 94 -5.27 -4.02 -9.95
N ASP A 95 -4.56 -4.53 -8.95
CA ASP A 95 -5.04 -4.54 -7.57
C ASP A 95 -5.25 -3.10 -7.04
N ILE A 96 -4.35 -2.15 -7.34
CA ILE A 96 -4.51 -0.73 -6.94
C ILE A 96 -5.74 -0.09 -7.59
N LEU A 97 -5.91 -0.27 -8.90
CA LEU A 97 -7.09 0.24 -9.60
C LEU A 97 -8.38 -0.36 -9.03
N ALA A 98 -8.36 -1.66 -8.71
CA ALA A 98 -9.50 -2.33 -8.10
C ALA A 98 -9.81 -1.79 -6.69
N ILE A 99 -8.78 -1.55 -5.86
CA ILE A 99 -8.94 -0.91 -4.53
C ILE A 99 -9.63 0.45 -4.70
N TRP A 100 -9.09 1.30 -5.57
CA TRP A 100 -9.64 2.63 -5.81
C TRP A 100 -11.09 2.59 -6.27
N MET A 101 -11.40 1.75 -7.28
CA MET A 101 -12.77 1.60 -7.80
C MET A 101 -13.73 1.10 -6.71
N ARG A 102 -13.33 0.13 -5.90
CA ARG A 102 -14.20 -0.44 -4.85
C ARG A 102 -14.53 0.55 -3.74
N TYR A 103 -13.59 1.40 -3.34
CA TYR A 103 -13.86 2.50 -2.42
C TYR A 103 -14.64 3.64 -3.09
N LEU A 104 -14.35 3.97 -4.35
CA LEU A 104 -15.03 5.03 -5.10
C LEU A 104 -16.53 4.73 -5.28
N PHE A 105 -16.88 3.50 -5.65
CA PHE A 105 -18.27 3.07 -5.78
C PHE A 105 -18.93 2.67 -4.45
N GLY A 106 -18.21 2.78 -3.33
CA GLY A 106 -18.73 2.46 -2.00
C GLY A 106 -19.07 0.98 -1.80
N ILE A 107 -18.50 0.08 -2.62
CA ILE A 107 -18.56 -1.38 -2.42
C ILE A 107 -17.83 -1.71 -1.11
N TRP A 108 -16.66 -1.09 -0.92
CA TRP A 108 -15.93 -1.10 0.34
C TRP A 108 -16.19 0.20 1.09
N LYS A 109 -16.39 0.09 2.39
CA LYS A 109 -16.71 1.22 3.27
C LYS A 109 -15.80 1.19 4.47
N ILE A 110 -15.26 2.35 4.81
CA ILE A 110 -14.49 2.55 6.03
C ILE A 110 -15.45 2.98 7.12
N GLN A 111 -15.44 2.26 8.23
CA GLN A 111 -16.23 2.60 9.40
C GLN A 111 -15.47 3.64 10.22
N TYR A 112 -15.93 4.88 10.13
CA TYR A 112 -15.52 5.95 11.02
C TYR A 112 -16.30 5.77 12.33
N LYS A 113 -15.74 5.03 13.29
CA LYS A 113 -16.31 5.06 14.64
C LYS A 113 -16.17 6.49 15.17
N THR A 114 -17.30 7.19 15.29
CA THR A 114 -17.42 8.37 16.14
C THR A 114 -16.97 7.93 17.54
N GLN A 115 -15.99 8.61 18.13
CA GLN A 115 -15.65 8.41 19.53
C GLN A 115 -16.86 8.67 20.43
#